data_AF-A0A0B8Q7J7-F1
#
_entry.id   AF-A0A0B8Q7J7-F1
#
_cell.length_a   1.000
_cell.length_b   1.000
_cell.length_c   1.000
_cell.angle_alpha   90.00
_cell.angle_beta   90.00
_cell.angle_gamma   90.00
#
_symmetry.space_group_name_H-M   'P 1'
#
loop_
_entity.id
_entity.type
_entity.pdbx_description
1 polymer ?
#
loop_
_entity_poly.entity_id
_entity_poly.type
_entity_poly.pdbx_seq_one_letter_code
_entity_poly.pdbx_strand_id
1 'polypeptide(L)'
;MFDQNCAQCHGSDARGQLGFPNLTDNAWLYGGEPEAIVTTIMDGRIGEMPAWIDVLGEDGVQEVVSYTLSLSGRKVNAREAAAGKARFVVCAACHGTDGKGNPAVGAPDLTDNNWLYGDSRAAVTETVTNGRQGVMPAWKDILGEEKVQLVSAYVWSLSNQEK
;
A
#
# COMPACT_ATOMS: atom_id res chain seq x y z
N MET A 1 13.09 16.62 13.20
CA MET A 1 13.73 15.71 12.22
C MET A 1 12.70 15.24 11.19
N PHE A 2 11.62 14.59 11.63
CA PHE A 2 10.54 14.16 10.74
C PHE A 2 9.91 15.32 9.94
N ASP A 3 9.54 16.42 10.62
CA ASP A 3 8.92 17.59 9.96
C ASP A 3 9.74 18.19 8.81
N GLN A 4 11.06 18.13 8.92
CA GLN A 4 11.98 18.74 7.95
C GLN A 4 12.23 17.86 6.73
N ASN A 5 12.05 16.54 6.85
CA ASN A 5 12.51 15.58 5.84
C ASN A 5 11.39 14.67 5.31
N CYS A 6 10.41 14.33 6.15
CA CYS A 6 9.40 13.31 5.86
C CYS A 6 7.99 13.89 5.68
N ALA A 7 7.66 14.96 6.43
CA ALA A 7 6.32 15.52 6.48
C ALA A 7 5.81 16.11 5.15
N GLN A 8 6.71 16.46 4.22
CA GLN A 8 6.32 16.95 2.89
C GLN A 8 5.52 15.89 2.10
N CYS A 9 5.77 14.61 2.37
CA CYS A 9 5.11 13.48 1.73
C CYS A 9 4.09 12.82 2.68
N HIS A 10 4.50 12.59 3.93
CA HIS A 10 3.69 11.87 4.92
C HIS A 10 2.81 12.78 5.79
N GLY A 11 2.77 14.09 5.53
CA GLY A 11 2.02 15.05 6.34
C GLY A 11 2.71 15.41 7.66
N SER A 12 2.40 16.58 8.20
CA SER A 12 2.97 17.05 9.48
C SER A 12 2.47 16.26 10.68
N ASP A 13 1.30 15.63 10.57
CA ASP A 13 0.77 14.71 11.58
C ASP A 13 1.03 13.24 11.23
N ALA A 14 1.90 12.98 10.23
CA ALA A 14 2.28 11.67 9.75
C ALA A 14 1.14 10.79 9.20
N ARG A 15 -0.05 11.36 8.95
CA ARG A 15 -1.22 10.63 8.46
C ARG A 15 -1.25 10.40 6.95
N GLY A 16 -0.21 10.84 6.25
CA GLY A 16 -0.10 10.68 4.81
C GLY A 16 -1.09 11.54 4.03
N GLN A 17 -1.21 11.20 2.75
CA GLN A 17 -2.15 11.78 1.80
C GLN A 17 -2.34 10.78 0.65
N LEU A 18 -3.14 11.11 -0.37
CA LEU A 18 -3.31 10.22 -1.51
C LEU A 18 -1.95 9.84 -2.13
N GLY A 19 -1.66 8.54 -2.19
CA GLY A 19 -0.39 7.99 -2.68
C GLY A 19 0.75 7.93 -1.66
N PHE A 20 0.59 8.46 -0.45
CA PHE A 20 1.58 8.43 0.62
C PHE A 20 1.03 7.79 1.90
N PRO A 21 1.67 6.72 2.42
CA PRO A 21 1.13 5.96 3.55
C PRO A 21 0.92 6.81 4.81
N ASN A 22 -0.14 6.47 5.55
CA ASN A 22 -0.34 6.88 6.93
C ASN A 22 0.63 6.09 7.82
N LEU A 23 1.49 6.79 8.55
CA LEU A 23 2.50 6.18 9.42
C LEU A 23 2.03 6.02 10.87
N THR A 24 0.78 6.39 11.17
CA THR A 24 0.17 6.34 12.51
C THR A 24 -0.81 5.18 12.70
N ASP A 25 -1.14 4.46 11.63
CA ASP A 25 -1.99 3.27 11.70
C ASP A 25 -1.15 1.98 11.69
N ASN A 26 -1.83 0.84 11.57
CA ASN A 26 -1.21 -0.47 11.57
C ASN A 26 -1.15 -1.11 10.16
N ALA A 27 -1.39 -0.34 9.10
CA ALA A 27 -1.47 -0.82 7.72
C ALA A 27 -0.12 -0.68 7.00
N TRP A 28 0.83 -1.54 7.37
CA TRP A 28 2.21 -1.47 6.88
C TRP A 28 2.42 -2.25 5.58
N LEU A 29 2.81 -1.55 4.50
CA LEU A 29 3.10 -2.17 3.21
C LEU A 29 4.32 -3.10 3.24
N TYR A 30 5.38 -2.73 3.97
CA TYR A 30 6.66 -3.46 4.00
C TYR A 30 6.98 -4.04 5.39
N GLY A 31 5.98 -4.14 6.27
CA GLY A 31 6.12 -4.55 7.67
C GLY A 31 6.29 -3.37 8.63
N GLY A 32 5.66 -3.47 9.81
CA GLY A 32 5.67 -2.44 10.85
C GLY A 32 6.64 -2.69 11.99
N GLU A 33 7.42 -3.78 11.93
CA GLU A 33 8.46 -4.07 12.92
C GLU A 33 9.62 -3.06 12.81
N PRO A 34 10.33 -2.74 13.91
CA PRO A 34 11.37 -1.73 13.92
C PRO A 34 12.41 -1.90 12.80
N GLU A 35 12.88 -3.12 12.55
CA GLU A 35 13.90 -3.41 11.54
C GLU A 35 13.37 -3.17 10.11
N ALA A 36 12.08 -3.44 9.87
CA ALA A 36 11.46 -3.22 8.57
C ALA A 36 11.30 -1.72 8.27
N ILE A 37 10.98 -0.92 9.30
CA ILE A 37 10.90 0.54 9.21
C ILE A 37 12.30 1.14 8.98
N VAL A 38 13.32 0.68 9.72
CA VAL A 38 14.71 1.08 9.49
C VAL A 38 15.14 0.77 8.07
N THR A 39 14.92 -0.45 7.59
CA THR A 39 15.27 -0.87 6.22
C THR A 39 14.60 0.03 5.19
N THR A 40 13.30 0.31 5.38
CA THR A 40 12.52 1.17 4.48
C THR A 40 13.11 2.58 4.40
N ILE A 41 13.47 3.18 5.54
CA ILE A 41 14.01 4.54 5.56
C ILE A 41 15.46 4.58 5.08
N MET A 42 16.25 3.57 5.42
CA MET A 42 17.66 3.46 5.04
C MET A 42 17.82 3.32 3.52
N ASP A 43 17.20 2.28 2.96
CA ASP A 43 17.45 1.80 1.61
C ASP A 43 16.36 2.24 0.61
N GLY A 44 15.28 2.85 1.12
CA GLY A 44 14.13 3.21 0.32
C GLY A 44 13.28 1.99 -0.05
N ARG A 45 12.18 2.25 -0.78
CA ARG A 45 11.29 1.23 -1.32
C ARG A 45 10.77 1.67 -2.68
N ILE A 46 10.62 0.70 -3.57
CA ILE A 46 9.93 0.87 -4.84
C ILE A 46 8.79 -0.15 -4.85
N GLY A 47 7.56 0.35 -4.81
CA GLY A 47 6.35 -0.46 -4.94
C GLY A 47 5.90 -0.44 -6.38
N GLU A 48 5.68 -1.62 -6.97
CA GLU A 48 5.29 -1.76 -8.37
C GLU A 48 4.06 -2.65 -8.49
N MET A 49 2.99 -2.06 -9.01
CA MET A 49 1.81 -2.78 -9.48
C MET A 49 1.73 -2.58 -10.99
N PRO A 50 1.81 -3.64 -11.80
CA PRO A 50 1.74 -3.51 -13.26
C PRO A 50 0.34 -3.07 -13.69
N ALA A 51 0.26 -2.47 -14.88
CA ALA A 51 -0.99 -2.21 -15.57
C ALA A 51 -1.60 -3.52 -16.08
N TRP A 52 -2.91 -3.72 -15.87
CA TRP A 52 -3.60 -4.97 -16.24
C TRP A 52 -4.58 -4.81 -17.40
N ILE A 53 -4.76 -3.60 -17.93
CA ILE A 53 -5.75 -3.33 -18.98
C ILE A 53 -5.52 -4.20 -20.23
N ASP A 54 -4.27 -4.34 -20.68
CA ASP A 54 -3.93 -5.12 -21.88
C ASP A 54 -4.15 -6.64 -21.68
N VAL A 55 -4.06 -7.10 -20.43
CA VAL A 55 -4.19 -8.52 -20.08
C VAL A 55 -5.65 -8.90 -19.81
N LEU A 56 -6.40 -8.04 -19.13
CA LEU A 56 -7.75 -8.32 -18.67
C LEU A 56 -8.84 -7.78 -19.60
N GLY A 57 -8.54 -6.73 -20.37
CA GLY A 57 -9.53 -5.92 -21.06
C GLY A 57 -10.42 -5.13 -20.10
N GLU A 58 -11.26 -4.24 -20.63
CA GLU A 58 -12.14 -3.37 -19.82
C GLU A 58 -13.05 -4.19 -18.89
N ASP A 59 -13.75 -5.19 -19.41
CA ASP A 59 -14.65 -6.06 -18.63
C ASP A 59 -13.90 -6.81 -17.52
N GLY A 60 -12.72 -7.35 -17.83
CA GLY A 60 -11.92 -8.08 -16.85
C GLY A 60 -11.41 -7.17 -15.72
N VAL A 61 -11.08 -5.91 -16.03
CA VAL A 61 -10.76 -4.91 -15.00
C VAL A 61 -11.97 -4.67 -14.10
N GLN A 62 -13.15 -4.42 -14.66
CA GLN A 62 -14.37 -4.19 -13.87
C GLN A 62 -14.67 -5.37 -12.94
N GLU A 63 -14.57 -6.59 -13.46
CA GLU A 63 -14.76 -7.83 -12.72
C GLU A 63 -13.80 -7.96 -11.53
N VAL A 64 -12.49 -7.80 -11.77
CA VAL A 64 -11.47 -7.87 -10.70
C VAL A 64 -11.62 -6.74 -9.69
N VAL A 65 -11.99 -5.54 -10.13
CA VAL A 65 -12.28 -4.41 -9.23
C VAL A 65 -13.43 -4.74 -8.29
N SER A 66 -14.54 -5.27 -8.81
CA SER A 66 -15.66 -5.68 -7.96
C SER A 66 -15.29 -6.78 -6.97
N TYR A 67 -14.49 -7.78 -7.38
CA TYR A 67 -14.02 -8.78 -6.45
C TYR A 67 -13.11 -8.18 -5.37
N THR A 68 -12.14 -7.36 -5.77
CA THR A 68 -11.21 -6.68 -4.85
C THR A 68 -11.95 -5.84 -3.81
N LEU A 69 -12.96 -5.06 -4.23
CA LEU A 69 -13.79 -4.29 -3.31
C LEU A 69 -14.65 -5.16 -2.39
N SER A 70 -15.03 -6.37 -2.83
CA SER A 70 -15.77 -7.31 -1.98
C SER A 70 -14.91 -7.89 -0.86
N LEU A 71 -13.58 -7.95 -1.03
CA LEU A 71 -12.64 -8.47 -0.03
C LEU A 71 -12.62 -7.58 1.22
N SER A 72 -12.79 -6.26 1.08
CA SER A 72 -12.93 -5.33 2.21
C SER A 72 -14.37 -5.22 2.74
N GLY A 73 -15.25 -6.15 2.37
CA GLY A 73 -16.63 -6.22 2.85
C GLY A 73 -17.59 -5.22 2.20
N ARG A 74 -17.20 -4.56 1.10
CA ARG A 74 -18.09 -3.60 0.42
C ARG A 74 -19.18 -4.32 -0.36
N LYS A 75 -20.34 -3.68 -0.41
CA LYS A 75 -21.45 -4.15 -1.25
C LYS A 75 -21.15 -3.86 -2.72
N VAL A 76 -21.09 -4.91 -3.53
CA VAL A 76 -20.79 -4.86 -4.97
C VAL A 76 -21.79 -5.70 -5.77
N ASN A 77 -21.68 -5.69 -7.10
CA ASN A 77 -22.42 -6.62 -7.94
C ASN A 77 -21.86 -8.05 -7.74
N ALA A 78 -22.68 -8.94 -7.19
CA ALA A 78 -22.26 -10.30 -6.85
C ALA A 78 -21.85 -11.15 -8.06
N ARG A 79 -22.48 -10.94 -9.23
CA ARG A 79 -22.15 -11.68 -10.46
C ARG A 79 -20.80 -11.23 -11.00
N GLU A 80 -20.56 -9.92 -11.02
CA GLU A 80 -19.30 -9.32 -11.44
C GLU A 80 -18.16 -9.75 -10.50
N ALA A 81 -18.39 -9.72 -9.18
CA ALA A 81 -17.40 -10.19 -8.20
C ALA A 81 -17.08 -11.69 -8.33
N ALA A 82 -18.07 -12.53 -8.64
CA ALA A 82 -17.84 -13.96 -8.88
C ALA A 82 -16.97 -14.20 -10.13
N ALA A 83 -17.18 -13.44 -11.21
CA ALA A 83 -16.33 -13.47 -12.39
C ALA A 83 -14.91 -12.94 -12.08
N GLY A 84 -14.83 -11.85 -11.33
CA GLY A 84 -13.57 -11.25 -10.87
C GLY A 84 -12.72 -12.20 -10.03
N LYS A 85 -13.35 -12.99 -9.16
CA LYS A 85 -12.66 -14.01 -8.35
C LYS A 85 -11.89 -15.01 -9.22
N ALA A 86 -12.46 -15.43 -10.35
CA ALA A 86 -11.80 -16.34 -11.27
C ALA A 86 -10.57 -15.71 -11.95
N ARG A 87 -10.58 -14.39 -12.16
CA ARG A 87 -9.47 -13.63 -12.76
C ARG A 87 -8.41 -13.18 -11.76
N PHE A 88 -8.77 -13.07 -10.48
CA PHE A 88 -7.88 -12.61 -9.41
C PHE A 88 -6.65 -13.51 -9.18
N VAL A 89 -6.58 -14.69 -9.79
CA VAL A 89 -5.44 -15.61 -9.68
C VAL A 89 -4.10 -14.92 -10.01
N VAL A 90 -4.06 -14.00 -10.98
CA VAL A 90 -2.84 -13.24 -11.29
C VAL A 90 -2.49 -12.22 -10.20
N CYS A 91 -3.50 -11.62 -9.57
CA CYS A 91 -3.34 -10.66 -8.48
C CYS A 91 -2.84 -11.35 -7.21
N ALA A 92 -3.26 -12.60 -6.97
CA ALA A 92 -2.89 -13.40 -5.81
C ALA A 92 -1.39 -13.71 -5.73
N ALA A 93 -0.65 -13.62 -6.84
CA ALA A 93 0.80 -13.77 -6.84
C ALA A 93 1.51 -12.74 -5.95
N CYS A 94 0.95 -11.54 -5.85
CA CYS A 94 1.47 -10.46 -4.99
C CYS A 94 0.57 -10.23 -3.78
N HIS A 95 -0.75 -10.25 -3.94
CA HIS A 95 -1.70 -9.92 -2.87
C HIS A 95 -2.17 -11.11 -2.03
N GLY A 96 -1.69 -12.33 -2.33
CA GLY A 96 -2.14 -13.55 -1.67
C GLY A 96 -3.52 -14.02 -2.15
N THR A 97 -3.83 -15.30 -1.96
CA THR A 97 -5.12 -15.88 -2.39
C THR A 97 -6.30 -15.40 -1.55
N ASP A 98 -6.03 -14.93 -0.34
CA ASP A 98 -6.98 -14.32 0.58
C ASP A 98 -6.98 -12.77 0.50
N GLY A 99 -6.14 -12.19 -0.35
CA GLY A 99 -6.02 -10.75 -0.51
C GLY A 99 -5.28 -10.05 0.63
N LYS A 100 -4.60 -10.78 1.52
CA LYS A 100 -3.91 -10.20 2.69
C LYS A 100 -2.64 -9.42 2.40
N GLY A 101 -2.25 -9.33 1.14
CA GLY A 101 -1.04 -8.63 0.74
C GLY A 101 0.22 -9.47 0.96
N ASN A 102 1.36 -8.87 0.64
CA ASN A 102 2.66 -9.48 0.83
C ASN A 102 3.70 -8.39 1.17
N PRO A 103 4.12 -8.30 2.44
CA PRO A 103 5.11 -7.32 2.87
C PRO A 103 6.47 -7.43 2.18
N ALA A 104 6.83 -8.61 1.66
CA ALA A 104 8.11 -8.80 0.97
C ALA A 104 8.21 -7.97 -0.33
N VAL A 105 7.07 -7.63 -0.94
CA VAL A 105 7.00 -6.85 -2.18
C VAL A 105 6.20 -5.55 -2.03
N GLY A 106 5.75 -5.21 -0.83
CA GLY A 106 4.97 -3.99 -0.60
C GLY A 106 3.51 -4.09 -1.03
N ALA A 107 3.01 -5.29 -1.31
CA ALA A 107 1.64 -5.47 -1.78
C ALA A 107 0.65 -5.28 -0.61
N PRO A 108 -0.29 -4.31 -0.68
CA PRO A 108 -1.21 -4.01 0.41
C PRO A 108 -2.21 -5.15 0.68
N ASP A 109 -2.71 -5.19 1.92
CA ASP A 109 -3.90 -5.95 2.31
C ASP A 109 -5.14 -5.31 1.61
N LEU A 110 -5.83 -6.09 0.79
CA LEU A 110 -7.03 -5.68 0.05
C LEU A 110 -8.32 -5.94 0.83
N THR A 111 -8.21 -6.56 2.01
CA THR A 111 -9.33 -6.91 2.89
C THR A 111 -9.59 -5.88 3.98
N ASP A 112 -8.69 -4.91 4.14
CA ASP A 112 -8.87 -3.81 5.09
C ASP A 112 -9.50 -2.57 4.43
N ASN A 113 -9.59 -1.48 5.18
CA ASN A 113 -10.15 -0.21 4.69
C ASN A 113 -9.09 0.87 4.48
N ASN A 114 -7.81 0.50 4.39
CA ASN A 114 -6.68 1.43 4.31
C ASN A 114 -6.20 1.53 2.84
N TRP A 115 -6.85 2.39 2.07
CA TRP A 115 -6.60 2.53 0.64
C TRP A 115 -5.65 3.68 0.32
N LEU A 116 -4.41 3.36 -0.06
CA LEU A 116 -3.38 4.35 -0.40
C LEU A 116 -3.76 5.25 -1.58
N TYR A 117 -4.37 4.67 -2.62
CA TYR A 117 -4.71 5.36 -3.87
C TYR A 117 -6.21 5.64 -4.02
N GLY A 118 -6.95 5.61 -2.92
CA GLY A 118 -8.39 5.84 -2.87
C GLY A 118 -9.21 4.55 -2.92
N ASP A 119 -10.34 4.57 -2.23
CA ASP A 119 -11.22 3.43 -1.98
C ASP A 119 -12.44 3.38 -2.92
N SER A 120 -12.65 4.41 -3.73
CA SER A 120 -13.78 4.44 -4.68
C SER A 120 -13.60 3.40 -5.79
N ARG A 121 -14.70 2.93 -6.38
CA ARG A 121 -14.64 2.01 -7.53
C ARG A 121 -13.83 2.60 -8.69
N ALA A 122 -13.93 3.90 -8.93
CA ALA A 122 -13.14 4.59 -9.95
C ALA A 122 -11.64 4.58 -9.63
N ALA A 123 -11.26 4.85 -8.37
CA ALA A 123 -9.86 4.84 -7.93
C ALA A 123 -9.21 3.44 -8.01
N VAL A 124 -9.96 2.40 -7.65
CA VAL A 124 -9.48 1.01 -7.78
C VAL A 124 -9.43 0.60 -9.25
N THR A 125 -10.39 1.03 -10.07
CA THR A 125 -10.34 0.81 -11.54
C THR A 125 -9.10 1.45 -12.14
N GLU A 126 -8.79 2.70 -11.80
CA GLU A 126 -7.59 3.40 -12.26
C GLU A 126 -6.32 2.63 -11.89
N THR A 127 -6.24 2.16 -10.65
CA THR A 127 -5.10 1.39 -10.13
C THR A 127 -4.91 0.06 -10.87
N VAL A 128 -5.98 -0.69 -11.12
CA VAL A 128 -5.91 -1.96 -11.85
C VAL A 128 -5.61 -1.73 -13.33
N THR A 129 -6.18 -0.68 -13.92
CA THR A 129 -6.03 -0.36 -15.35
C THR A 129 -4.59 0.04 -15.65
N ASN A 130 -4.07 1.03 -14.91
CA ASN A 130 -2.82 1.73 -15.25
C ASN A 130 -1.64 1.35 -14.35
N GLY A 131 -1.86 0.54 -13.33
CA GLY A 131 -0.83 0.17 -12.36
C GLY A 131 -0.47 1.33 -11.42
N ARG A 132 0.54 1.09 -10.57
CA ARG A 132 1.07 2.07 -9.61
C ARG A 132 2.58 1.87 -9.45
N GLN A 133 3.30 2.98 -9.30
CA GLN A 133 4.74 2.97 -9.05
C GLN A 133 5.06 3.95 -7.91
N GLY A 134 4.92 3.48 -6.67
CA GLY A 134 5.20 4.28 -5.48
C GLY A 134 6.69 4.23 -5.13
N VAL A 135 7.26 5.37 -4.74
CA VAL A 135 8.67 5.44 -4.34
C VAL A 135 8.80 6.10 -2.97
N MET A 136 9.46 5.38 -2.06
CA MET A 136 10.01 5.93 -0.83
C MET A 136 11.54 6.05 -1.06
N PRO A 137 12.11 7.27 -1.09
CA PRO A 137 13.52 7.45 -1.40
C PRO A 137 14.42 6.97 -0.26
N ALA A 138 15.59 6.44 -0.59
CA ALA A 138 16.60 6.07 0.40
C ALA A 138 17.14 7.30 1.13
N TRP A 139 17.25 7.26 2.46
CA TRP A 139 17.77 8.36 3.26
C TRP A 139 19.15 8.12 3.86
N LYS A 140 19.74 6.94 3.66
CA LYS A 140 21.08 6.59 4.18
C LYS A 140 22.11 7.67 3.88
N ASP A 141 22.25 8.06 2.62
CA ASP A 141 23.28 9.01 2.19
C ASP A 141 22.94 10.47 2.49
N ILE A 142 21.69 10.76 2.86
CA ILE A 142 21.18 12.12 3.14
C ILE A 142 21.26 12.43 4.63
N LEU A 143 20.78 11.50 5.47
CA LEU A 143 20.69 11.70 6.92
C LEU A 143 21.85 11.04 7.67
N GLY A 144 22.43 9.97 7.13
CA GLY A 144 23.34 9.08 7.83
C GLY A 144 22.60 8.08 8.75
N GLU A 145 23.28 6.97 9.06
CA GLU A 145 22.66 5.83 9.76
C GLU A 145 22.08 6.21 11.13
N GLU A 146 22.77 7.02 11.93
CA GLU A 146 22.29 7.43 13.25
C GLU A 146 20.98 8.21 13.21
N LYS A 147 20.83 9.13 12.24
CA LYS A 147 19.61 9.90 12.09
C LYS A 147 18.48 9.06 11.53
N VAL A 148 18.78 8.13 10.62
CA VAL A 148 17.80 7.14 10.15
C VAL A 148 17.24 6.35 11.34
N GLN A 149 18.09 5.83 12.22
CA GLN A 149 17.63 5.12 13.42
C GLN A 149 16.70 5.96 14.29
N LEU A 150 17.05 7.23 14.52
CA LEU A 150 16.22 8.14 15.33
C LEU A 150 14.85 8.42 14.70
N VAL A 151 14.77 8.68 13.39
CA VAL A 151 13.48 8.89 12.72
C VAL A 151 12.68 7.58 12.62
N SER A 152 13.34 6.44 12.43
CA SER A 152 12.69 5.13 12.43
C SER A 152 12.05 4.82 13.79
N ALA A 153 12.75 5.10 14.89
CA ALA A 153 12.20 4.96 16.23
C ALA A 153 10.98 5.88 16.46
N TYR A 154 11.05 7.13 16.00
CA TYR A 154 9.91 8.04 16.04
C TYR A 154 8.72 7.50 15.24
N VAL A 155 8.93 7.07 13.99
CA VAL A 155 7.89 6.51 13.12
C VAL A 155 7.26 5.27 13.77
N TRP A 156 8.07 4.35 14.28
CA TRP A 156 7.57 3.16 14.99
C TRP A 156 6.71 3.54 16.21
N SER A 157 7.11 4.58 16.95
CA SER A 157 6.36 5.05 18.12
C SER A 157 4.97 5.60 17.78
N LEU A 158 4.72 6.05 16.54
CA LEU A 158 3.43 6.63 16.15
C LEU A 158 2.29 5.61 16.17
N SER A 159 2.59 4.34 15.86
CA SER A 159 1.61 3.24 15.83
C SER A 159 1.71 2.31 17.06
N ASN A 160 2.71 2.49 17.93
CA ASN A 160 3.01 1.59 19.06
C ASN A 160 3.10 2.30 20.42
N GLN A 161 2.29 3.36 20.63
CA GLN A 161 2.23 4.00 21.95
C GLN A 161 1.59 3.06 22.99
N GLU A 162 2.17 2.99 24.18
CA GLU A 162 1.51 2.39 25.34
C GLU A 162 0.21 3.17 25.62
N LYS A 163 -0.92 2.45 25.70
CA LYS A 163 -2.22 3.03 26.07
C LYS A 163 -2.34 3.22 27.57
#